data_AF-A0A962MJ54-F1
#
_entry.id   AF-A0A962MJ54-F1
#
_cell.length_a   1.000
_cell.length_b   1.000
_cell.length_c   1.000
_cell.angle_alpha   90.00
_cell.angle_beta   90.00
_cell.angle_gamma   90.00
#
_symmetry.space_group_name_H-M   'P 1'
#
loop_
_entity.id
_entity.type
_entity.pdbx_description
1 polymer ?
#
loop_
_entity_poly.entity_id
_entity_poly.type
_entity_poly.pdbx_seq_one_letter_code
_entity_poly.pdbx_strand_id
1 'polypeptide(L)'
;MTRPVAKQGKIWVIDDDQSIRWVLRKALEADELDVAAFDNGTSALEALQRRTPDVIFADIRMPGINGLELLTRIRECAPQLPVIIMTAHSDLDSAVSAYQGGAFEYLPKPFDLDEAVALARRACALHPESREPEPGNEAVPEIIGEAPAMQEVFRAIGRLSRSNITVLINGESGTGKELVARALHKHSPRSGQPFIAINTAAIPRDLLESELFGHERGAFTGAQTSRQGRFEQADGGTLFLDE
;
A
#
# COMPACT_ATOMS: atom_id res chain seq x y z
N MET A 1 13.77 12.86 -42.16
CA MET A 1 13.02 13.50 -41.06
C MET A 1 13.12 12.59 -39.85
N THR A 2 14.04 12.93 -38.94
CA THR A 2 14.38 12.13 -37.76
C THR A 2 13.24 12.24 -36.75
N ARG A 3 12.75 11.09 -36.25
CA ARG A 3 11.81 11.04 -35.12
C ARG A 3 12.38 11.86 -33.94
N PRO A 4 11.56 12.62 -33.20
CA PRO A 4 12.03 13.28 -31.99
C PRO A 4 12.49 12.19 -30.99
N VAL A 5 13.68 12.38 -30.42
CA VAL A 5 14.21 11.56 -29.33
C VAL A 5 13.18 11.60 -28.19
N ALA A 6 12.75 10.43 -27.73
CA ALA A 6 11.79 10.32 -26.62
C ALA A 6 12.34 11.10 -25.41
N LYS A 7 11.47 11.86 -24.76
CA LYS A 7 11.80 12.68 -23.58
C LYS A 7 12.42 11.76 -22.52
N GLN A 8 13.73 11.88 -22.28
CA GLN A 8 14.41 11.14 -21.21
C GLN A 8 13.79 11.55 -19.87
N GLY A 9 13.24 10.58 -19.14
CA GLY A 9 12.56 10.84 -17.87
C GLY A 9 13.55 11.38 -16.85
N LYS A 10 13.20 12.48 -16.17
CA LYS A 10 14.00 13.10 -15.11
C LYS A 10 13.64 12.49 -13.78
N ILE A 11 14.61 11.85 -13.13
CA ILE A 11 14.39 11.11 -11.90
C ILE A 11 15.24 11.71 -10.80
N TRP A 12 14.62 11.96 -9.65
CA TRP A 12 15.36 12.36 -8.46
C TRP A 12 15.43 11.21 -7.48
N VAL A 13 16.63 10.94 -6.98
CA VAL A 13 16.88 9.93 -5.94
C VAL A 13 17.25 10.65 -4.64
N ILE A 14 16.52 10.42 -3.58
CA ILE A 14 16.66 11.10 -2.29
C ILE A 14 16.82 10.02 -1.23
N ASP A 15 18.02 9.94 -0.66
CA ASP A 15 18.39 8.88 0.28
C ASP A 15 19.60 9.40 1.05
N ASP A 16 19.75 9.14 2.35
CA ASP A 16 20.93 9.57 3.09
C ASP A 16 22.14 8.63 2.83
N ASP A 17 21.90 7.37 2.45
CA ASP A 17 22.93 6.40 2.12
C ASP A 17 23.54 6.65 0.72
N GLN A 18 24.82 7.04 0.72
CA GLN A 18 25.58 7.29 -0.51
C GLN A 18 25.65 6.07 -1.43
N SER A 19 25.72 4.86 -0.88
CA SER A 19 25.82 3.61 -1.63
C SER A 19 24.55 3.35 -2.41
N ILE A 20 23.38 3.51 -1.77
CA ILE A 20 22.08 3.36 -2.42
C ILE A 20 21.92 4.42 -3.50
N ARG A 21 22.20 5.70 -3.21
CA ARG A 21 22.16 6.77 -4.22
C ARG A 21 23.03 6.45 -5.42
N TRP A 22 24.25 5.96 -5.19
CA TRP A 22 25.20 5.67 -6.26
C TRP A 22 24.75 4.50 -7.13
N VAL A 23 24.36 3.38 -6.53
CA VAL A 23 23.94 2.18 -7.27
C VAL A 23 22.65 2.47 -8.06
N LEU A 24 21.64 3.07 -7.43
CA LEU A 24 20.37 3.36 -8.09
C LEU A 24 20.55 4.39 -9.22
N ARG A 25 21.36 5.43 -8.99
CA ARG A 25 21.73 6.39 -10.05
C ARG A 25 22.38 5.66 -11.24
N LYS A 26 23.36 4.78 -10.99
CA LYS A 26 24.06 4.05 -12.05
C LYS A 26 23.13 3.17 -12.87
N ALA A 27 22.19 2.47 -12.22
CA ALA A 27 21.21 1.64 -12.89
C ALA A 27 20.26 2.47 -13.78
N LEU A 28 19.74 3.59 -13.27
CA LEU A 28 18.85 4.48 -14.00
C LEU A 28 19.55 5.21 -15.16
N GLU A 29 20.78 5.70 -14.95
CA GLU A 29 21.60 6.33 -16.00
C GLU A 29 21.96 5.35 -17.13
N ALA A 30 22.21 4.08 -16.80
CA ALA A 30 22.48 3.04 -17.79
C ALA A 30 21.28 2.79 -18.72
N ASP A 31 20.08 3.17 -18.26
CA ASP A 31 18.83 3.09 -19.00
C ASP A 31 18.45 4.42 -19.69
N GLU A 32 19.43 5.32 -19.86
CA GLU A 32 19.30 6.63 -20.52
C GLU A 32 18.33 7.63 -19.82
N LEU A 33 18.10 7.45 -18.51
CA LEU A 33 17.30 8.37 -17.70
C LEU A 33 18.18 9.48 -17.11
N ASP A 34 17.66 10.69 -16.99
CA ASP A 34 18.37 11.84 -16.41
C ASP A 34 18.19 11.83 -14.89
N VAL A 35 19.27 11.63 -14.12
CA VAL A 35 19.19 11.41 -12.68
C VAL A 35 19.89 12.51 -11.89
N ALA A 36 19.14 13.16 -11.01
CA ALA A 36 19.71 13.94 -9.91
C ALA A 36 19.62 13.15 -8.61
N ALA A 37 20.60 13.27 -7.71
CA ALA A 37 20.44 12.70 -6.37
C ALA A 37 20.76 13.70 -5.27
N PHE A 38 20.05 13.55 -4.17
CA PHE A 38 20.03 14.42 -3.01
C PHE A 38 20.26 13.57 -1.77
N ASP A 39 20.99 14.10 -0.80
CA ASP A 39 21.30 13.39 0.45
C ASP A 39 20.31 13.66 1.58
N ASN A 40 19.36 14.57 1.36
CA ASN A 40 18.33 14.92 2.33
C ASN A 40 17.09 15.53 1.66
N GLY A 41 15.94 15.41 2.32
CA GLY A 41 14.67 15.94 1.81
C GLY A 41 14.63 17.47 1.68
N THR A 42 15.36 18.22 2.50
CA THR A 42 15.38 19.69 2.46
C THR A 42 15.95 20.19 1.14
N SER A 43 17.12 19.67 0.74
CA SER A 43 17.79 20.02 -0.51
C SER A 43 16.93 19.67 -1.74
N ALA A 44 16.19 18.55 -1.67
CA ALA A 44 15.26 18.17 -2.72
C ALA A 44 14.07 19.14 -2.80
N LEU A 45 13.48 19.55 -1.68
CA LEU A 45 12.39 20.54 -1.67
C LEU A 45 12.84 21.90 -2.20
N GLU A 46 14.03 22.36 -1.83
CA GLU A 46 14.60 23.61 -2.37
C GLU A 46 14.87 23.52 -3.88
N ALA A 47 15.28 22.36 -4.37
CA ALA A 47 15.45 22.12 -5.80
C ALA A 47 14.09 22.08 -6.52
N LEU A 48 13.05 21.50 -5.91
CA LEU A 48 11.69 21.41 -6.45
C LEU A 48 11.09 22.78 -6.78
N GLN A 49 11.46 23.82 -6.02
CA GLN A 49 11.05 25.20 -6.30
C GLN A 49 11.58 25.74 -7.63
N ARG A 50 12.64 25.14 -8.19
CA ARG A 50 13.33 25.62 -9.40
C ARG A 50 13.16 24.69 -10.59
N ARG A 51 13.01 23.39 -10.34
CA ARG A 51 12.95 22.33 -11.36
C ARG A 51 12.04 21.22 -10.87
N THR A 52 11.25 20.64 -11.77
CA THR A 52 10.41 19.47 -11.46
C THR A 52 10.97 18.22 -12.14
N PRO A 53 11.21 17.13 -11.40
CA PRO A 53 11.42 15.82 -12.01
C PRO A 53 10.11 15.28 -12.59
N ASP A 54 10.21 14.19 -13.34
CA ASP A 54 9.08 13.36 -13.74
C ASP A 54 8.76 12.31 -12.66
N VAL A 55 9.76 11.84 -11.90
CA VAL A 55 9.60 10.84 -10.81
C VAL A 55 10.57 11.12 -9.66
N ILE A 56 10.14 10.84 -8.42
CA ILE A 56 10.99 10.88 -7.22
C ILE A 56 11.09 9.49 -6.61
N PHE A 57 12.30 9.03 -6.27
CA PHE A 57 12.56 7.96 -5.32
C PHE A 57 13.02 8.60 -4.01
N ALA A 58 12.34 8.29 -2.90
CA ALA A 58 12.66 8.87 -1.60
C ALA A 58 12.73 7.81 -0.49
N ASP A 59 13.83 7.78 0.26
CA ASP A 59 13.92 6.93 1.45
C ASP A 59 13.01 7.42 2.58
N ILE A 60 12.36 6.51 3.31
CA ILE A 60 11.52 6.86 4.46
C ILE A 60 12.35 7.49 5.57
N ARG A 61 13.52 6.95 5.90
CA ARG A 61 14.28 7.29 7.10
C ARG A 61 15.50 8.13 6.77
N MET A 62 15.25 9.40 6.46
CA MET A 62 16.31 10.38 6.30
C MET A 62 16.40 11.31 7.53
N PRO A 63 17.60 11.78 7.91
CA PRO A 63 17.74 12.83 8.91
C PRO A 63 17.01 14.13 8.52
N GLY A 64 16.38 14.77 9.50
CA GLY A 64 15.59 15.98 9.27
C GLY A 64 14.23 15.65 8.68
N ILE A 65 14.02 16.00 7.41
CA ILE A 65 12.76 15.72 6.71
C ILE A 65 12.77 14.27 6.23
N ASN A 66 11.89 13.46 6.83
CA ASN A 66 11.74 12.05 6.47
C ASN A 66 10.94 11.88 5.16
N GLY A 67 10.95 10.69 4.56
CA GLY A 67 10.34 10.43 3.25
C GLY A 67 8.81 10.62 3.20
N LEU A 68 8.10 10.33 4.30
CA LEU A 68 6.64 10.51 4.38
C LEU A 68 6.25 12.00 4.53
N GLU A 69 7.02 12.75 5.31
CA GLU A 69 6.88 14.19 5.45
C GLU A 69 7.22 14.90 4.12
N LEU A 70 8.28 14.43 3.45
CA LEU A 70 8.65 14.88 2.10
C LEU A 70 7.52 14.62 1.10
N LEU A 71 6.95 13.41 1.09
CA LEU A 71 5.79 13.05 0.25
C LEU A 71 4.60 13.99 0.50
N THR A 72 4.29 14.25 1.77
CA THR A 72 3.18 15.15 2.15
C THR A 72 3.39 16.54 1.57
N ARG A 73 4.58 17.12 1.74
CA ARG A 73 4.92 18.44 1.20
C ARG A 73 4.92 18.47 -0.33
N ILE A 74 5.43 17.41 -0.98
CA ILE A 74 5.40 17.29 -2.44
C ILE A 74 3.96 17.27 -2.94
N ARG A 75 3.06 16.58 -2.27
CA ARG A 75 1.65 16.54 -2.69
C ARG A 75 0.95 17.88 -2.57
N GLU A 76 1.31 18.70 -1.59
CA GLU A 76 0.75 20.05 -1.45
C GLU A 76 1.16 20.96 -2.61
N CYS A 77 2.40 20.85 -3.09
CA CYS A 77 2.93 21.74 -4.14
C CYS A 77 2.88 21.17 -5.56
N ALA A 78 2.92 19.83 -5.71
CA ALA A 78 2.98 19.10 -6.96
C ALA A 78 2.21 17.75 -6.83
N PRO A 79 0.88 17.77 -6.69
CA PRO A 79 0.05 16.58 -6.42
C PRO A 79 0.13 15.49 -7.50
N GLN A 80 0.55 15.85 -8.71
CA GLN A 80 0.67 14.95 -9.85
C GLN A 80 2.06 14.33 -10.01
N LEU A 81 3.02 14.68 -9.14
CA LEU A 81 4.38 14.16 -9.21
C LEU A 81 4.44 12.77 -8.56
N PRO A 82 4.68 11.69 -9.31
CA PRO A 82 4.79 10.36 -8.72
C PRO A 82 6.02 10.26 -7.81
N VAL A 83 5.78 9.83 -6.57
CA VAL A 83 6.80 9.59 -5.56
C VAL A 83 6.80 8.10 -5.21
N ILE A 84 7.92 7.44 -5.43
CA ILE A 84 8.20 6.07 -5.03
C ILE A 84 8.94 6.10 -3.70
N ILE A 85 8.37 5.46 -2.69
CA ILE A 85 8.96 5.42 -1.34
C ILE A 85 9.86 4.19 -1.22
N MET A 86 11.09 4.40 -0.78
CA MET A 86 12.08 3.35 -0.48
C MET A 86 12.23 3.18 1.03
N THR A 87 12.41 1.96 1.54
CA THR A 87 12.63 1.77 2.98
C THR A 87 13.36 0.48 3.30
N ALA A 88 14.27 0.53 4.27
CA ALA A 88 14.87 -0.66 4.88
C ALA A 88 13.99 -1.27 5.97
N HIS A 89 12.98 -0.54 6.46
CA HIS A 89 12.00 -1.07 7.38
C HIS A 89 10.76 -1.50 6.63
N SER A 90 10.58 -2.79 6.67
CA SER A 90 9.73 -3.56 5.80
C SER A 90 8.43 -3.93 6.55
N ASP A 91 7.92 -3.00 7.35
CA ASP A 91 6.72 -3.20 8.18
C ASP A 91 5.44 -2.79 7.44
N LEU A 92 4.32 -3.27 7.96
CA LEU A 92 3.01 -3.00 7.38
C LEU A 92 2.64 -1.51 7.47
N ASP A 93 2.87 -0.88 8.64
CA ASP A 93 2.42 0.48 8.91
C ASP A 93 3.13 1.51 8.01
N SER A 94 4.41 1.31 7.69
CA SER A 94 5.16 2.16 6.76
C SER A 94 4.64 2.02 5.33
N ALA A 95 4.38 0.79 4.88
CA ALA A 95 3.82 0.53 3.55
C ALA A 95 2.45 1.19 3.41
N VAL A 96 1.57 0.99 4.39
CA VAL A 96 0.23 1.62 4.39
C VAL A 96 0.35 3.14 4.45
N SER A 97 1.18 3.69 5.32
CA SER A 97 1.35 5.14 5.47
C SER A 97 1.86 5.79 4.18
N ALA A 98 2.74 5.12 3.43
CA ALA A 98 3.19 5.58 2.12
C ALA A 98 2.02 5.66 1.12
N TYR A 99 1.23 4.60 0.99
CA TYR A 99 0.07 4.59 0.08
C TYR A 99 -1.02 5.58 0.50
N GLN A 100 -1.31 5.67 1.80
CA GLN A 100 -2.25 6.66 2.34
C GLN A 100 -1.75 8.08 2.11
N GLY A 101 -0.45 8.30 2.29
CA GLY A 101 0.25 9.53 1.95
C GLY A 101 0.19 9.87 0.46
N GLY A 102 -0.17 8.93 -0.42
CA GLY A 102 -0.29 9.12 -1.87
C GLY A 102 0.98 8.82 -2.65
N ALA A 103 1.84 7.94 -2.11
CA ALA A 103 2.94 7.39 -2.87
C ALA A 103 2.41 6.66 -4.11
N PHE A 104 3.16 6.79 -5.21
CA PHE A 104 2.89 6.07 -6.45
C PHE A 104 3.12 4.56 -6.27
N GLU A 105 4.25 4.20 -5.66
CA GLU A 105 4.58 2.82 -5.32
C GLU A 105 5.53 2.80 -4.10
N TYR A 106 5.63 1.62 -3.49
CA TYR A 106 6.52 1.31 -2.37
C TYR A 106 7.59 0.29 -2.79
N LEU A 107 8.87 0.55 -2.52
CA LEU A 107 10.03 -0.28 -2.89
C LEU A 107 10.87 -0.67 -1.64
N PRO A 108 10.77 -1.91 -1.13
CA PRO A 108 11.52 -2.34 0.04
C PRO A 108 13.01 -2.53 -0.27
N LYS A 109 13.89 -2.22 0.69
CA LYS A 109 15.33 -2.52 0.63
C LYS A 109 15.62 -3.84 1.36
N PRO A 110 16.49 -4.71 0.82
CA PRO A 110 17.16 -4.60 -0.46
C PRO A 110 16.20 -4.83 -1.63
N PHE A 111 16.36 -4.06 -2.72
CA PHE A 111 15.58 -4.19 -3.95
C PHE A 111 16.44 -4.63 -5.13
N ASP A 112 15.79 -5.19 -6.13
CA ASP A 112 16.39 -5.44 -7.44
C ASP A 112 16.44 -4.14 -8.27
N LEU A 113 17.55 -3.91 -8.98
CA LEU A 113 17.74 -2.68 -9.76
C LEU A 113 16.87 -2.67 -11.02
N ASP A 114 16.60 -3.83 -11.62
CA ASP A 114 15.71 -3.94 -12.78
C ASP A 114 14.26 -3.64 -12.36
N GLU A 115 13.85 -4.03 -11.15
CA GLU A 115 12.54 -3.65 -10.58
C GLU A 115 12.44 -2.12 -10.43
N ALA A 116 13.48 -1.47 -9.89
CA ALA A 116 13.51 -0.02 -9.70
C ALA A 116 13.47 0.74 -11.04
N VAL A 117 14.23 0.30 -12.04
CA VAL A 117 14.21 0.88 -13.40
C VAL A 117 12.84 0.70 -14.06
N ALA A 118 12.24 -0.50 -13.95
CA ALA A 118 10.91 -0.75 -14.48
C ALA A 118 9.85 0.14 -13.80
N LEU A 119 9.96 0.36 -12.49
CA LEU A 119 9.10 1.28 -11.75
C LEU A 119 9.24 2.72 -12.22
N ALA A 120 10.47 3.20 -12.40
CA ALA A 120 10.73 4.54 -12.91
C ALA A 120 10.08 4.75 -14.28
N ARG A 121 10.23 3.80 -15.21
CA ARG A 121 9.62 3.87 -16.54
C ARG A 121 8.10 3.94 -16.49
N ARG A 122 7.48 3.09 -15.65
CA ARG A 122 6.02 3.10 -15.47
C ARG A 122 5.55 4.43 -14.90
N ALA A 123 6.23 4.96 -13.89
CA ALA A 123 5.90 6.24 -13.27
C ALA A 123 6.06 7.41 -14.27
N CYS A 124 7.11 7.42 -15.09
CA CYS A 124 7.29 8.42 -16.16
C CYS A 124 6.20 8.35 -17.25
N ALA A 125 5.64 7.16 -17.51
CA ALA A 125 4.64 6.95 -18.56
C ALA A 125 3.20 7.24 -18.10
N LEU A 126 2.94 7.20 -16.80
CA LEU A 126 1.62 7.42 -16.21
C LEU A 126 1.50 8.89 -15.77
N HIS A 127 0.61 9.64 -16.44
CA HIS A 127 0.05 10.85 -15.84
C HIS A 127 -0.97 10.42 -14.78
N PRO A 128 -0.79 10.74 -13.49
CA PRO A 128 -1.67 10.18 -12.46
C PRO A 128 -3.06 10.83 -12.48
N GLU A 129 -4.10 10.00 -12.48
CA GLU A 129 -5.42 10.44 -12.08
C GLU A 129 -5.47 10.53 -10.55
N SER A 130 -5.98 11.66 -10.08
CA SER A 130 -5.99 12.10 -8.68
C SER A 130 -6.63 11.08 -7.73
N ARG A 131 -5.97 10.76 -6.62
CA ARG A 131 -6.57 10.07 -5.45
C ARG A 131 -6.31 10.85 -4.17
N GLU A 132 -7.39 11.28 -3.53
CA GLU A 132 -7.41 12.09 -2.31
C GLU A 132 -7.02 11.27 -1.05
N PRO A 133 -6.44 11.89 0.00
CA PRO A 133 -6.12 11.23 1.24
C PRO A 133 -7.06 11.56 2.41
N GLU A 134 -7.31 10.55 3.25
CA GLU A 134 -7.89 10.65 4.61
C GLU A 134 -7.00 9.83 5.60
N PRO A 135 -6.92 10.20 6.90
CA PRO A 135 -6.07 9.55 7.91
C PRO A 135 -6.82 8.60 8.87
N GLY A 136 -6.16 7.58 9.44
CA GLY A 136 -6.76 6.76 10.53
C GLY A 136 -5.95 5.60 11.14
N ASN A 137 -5.27 5.93 12.26
CA ASN A 137 -5.00 5.28 13.58
C ASN A 137 -5.01 3.75 13.93
N GLU A 138 -4.24 3.48 15.01
CA GLU A 138 -4.32 2.48 16.13
C GLU A 138 -3.85 1.00 16.03
N ALA A 139 -3.12 0.54 17.07
CA ALA A 139 -2.29 -0.67 17.09
C ALA A 139 -3.03 -2.00 17.36
N VAL A 140 -2.74 -3.01 16.54
CA VAL A 140 -3.15 -4.42 16.59
C VAL A 140 -1.84 -5.23 16.43
N PRO A 141 -1.70 -6.48 16.92
CA PRO A 141 -0.47 -7.27 16.79
C PRO A 141 0.18 -7.13 15.42
N GLU A 142 1.39 -6.61 15.44
CA GLU A 142 2.15 -6.18 14.29
C GLU A 142 2.53 -7.42 13.46
N ILE A 143 2.15 -7.44 12.18
CA ILE A 143 2.67 -8.46 11.27
C ILE A 143 4.11 -8.07 10.98
N ILE A 144 5.06 -8.77 11.61
CA ILE A 144 6.49 -8.57 11.41
C ILE A 144 6.96 -9.62 10.40
N GLY A 145 7.57 -9.19 9.31
CA GLY A 145 8.10 -10.11 8.31
C GLY A 145 9.08 -9.44 7.37
N GLU A 146 10.37 -9.71 7.54
CA GLU A 146 11.44 -9.13 6.71
C GLU A 146 11.64 -9.87 5.37
N ALA A 147 11.02 -11.05 5.23
CA ALA A 147 11.16 -11.86 4.03
C ALA A 147 10.57 -11.16 2.78
N PRO A 148 11.19 -11.28 1.59
CA PRO A 148 10.69 -10.66 0.37
C PRO A 148 9.21 -10.95 0.06
N ALA A 149 8.76 -12.19 0.30
CA ALA A 149 7.37 -12.58 0.10
C ALA A 149 6.39 -11.81 1.03
N MET A 150 6.81 -11.49 2.26
CA MET A 150 5.99 -10.68 3.16
C MET A 150 5.93 -9.21 2.74
N GLN A 151 6.96 -8.71 2.05
CA GLN A 151 6.95 -7.37 1.49
C GLN A 151 5.93 -7.21 0.38
N GLU A 152 5.76 -8.24 -0.45
CA GLU A 152 4.69 -8.27 -1.45
C GLU A 152 3.31 -8.22 -0.79
N VAL A 153 3.12 -8.94 0.33
CA VAL A 153 1.88 -8.92 1.11
C VAL A 153 1.62 -7.51 1.68
N PHE A 154 2.60 -6.87 2.32
CA PHE A 154 2.45 -5.51 2.85
C PHE A 154 2.18 -4.48 1.76
N ARG A 155 2.88 -4.59 0.62
CA ARG A 155 2.63 -3.76 -0.57
C ARG A 155 1.20 -3.92 -1.07
N ALA A 156 0.69 -5.16 -1.14
CA ALA A 156 -0.68 -5.45 -1.53
C ALA A 156 -1.69 -4.86 -0.55
N ILE A 157 -1.50 -5.05 0.77
CA ILE A 157 -2.37 -4.48 1.80
C ILE A 157 -2.41 -2.95 1.70
N GLY A 158 -1.25 -2.30 1.60
CA GLY A 158 -1.15 -0.85 1.46
C GLY A 158 -1.89 -0.33 0.21
N ARG A 159 -1.69 -0.98 -0.95
CA ARG A 159 -2.36 -0.62 -2.20
C ARG A 159 -3.88 -0.82 -2.12
N LEU A 160 -4.33 -1.87 -1.43
CA LEU A 160 -5.75 -2.23 -1.31
C LEU A 160 -6.47 -1.50 -0.19
N SER A 161 -5.74 -0.89 0.76
CA SER A 161 -6.29 -0.23 1.94
C SER A 161 -7.47 0.70 1.62
N ARG A 162 -7.37 1.52 0.57
CA ARG A 162 -8.45 2.46 0.17
C ARG A 162 -9.47 1.90 -0.83
N SER A 163 -9.40 0.62 -1.13
CA SER A 163 -10.25 -0.03 -2.12
C SER A 163 -11.45 -0.72 -1.47
N ASN A 164 -12.62 -0.64 -2.11
CA ASN A 164 -13.83 -1.34 -1.68
C ASN A 164 -14.00 -2.70 -2.39
N ILE A 165 -12.91 -3.27 -2.93
CA ILE A 165 -12.96 -4.53 -3.68
C ILE A 165 -12.93 -5.74 -2.74
N THR A 166 -13.53 -6.84 -3.18
CA THR A 166 -13.39 -8.14 -2.52
C THR A 166 -11.97 -8.66 -2.71
N VAL A 167 -11.37 -9.17 -1.64
CA VAL A 167 -10.00 -9.71 -1.62
C VAL A 167 -10.05 -11.21 -1.29
N LEU A 168 -9.35 -12.02 -2.08
CA LEU A 168 -9.12 -13.44 -1.81
C LEU A 168 -7.72 -13.61 -1.20
N ILE A 169 -7.64 -14.20 0.00
CA ILE A 169 -6.39 -14.43 0.71
C ILE A 169 -6.06 -15.93 0.67
N ASN A 170 -5.01 -16.31 -0.04
CA ASN A 170 -4.57 -17.69 -0.16
C ASN A 170 -3.36 -17.96 0.74
N GLY A 171 -3.30 -19.15 1.33
CA GLY A 171 -2.19 -19.59 2.17
C GLY A 171 -2.54 -20.86 2.93
N GLU A 172 -1.51 -21.61 3.33
CA GLU A 172 -1.68 -22.81 4.15
C GLU A 172 -2.34 -22.48 5.50
N SER A 173 -2.79 -23.51 6.22
CA SER A 173 -3.35 -23.32 7.55
C SER A 173 -2.29 -22.78 8.51
N GLY A 174 -2.63 -21.78 9.31
CA GLY A 174 -1.71 -21.15 10.27
C GLY A 174 -0.75 -20.10 9.71
N THR A 175 -0.81 -19.73 8.42
CA THR A 175 0.07 -18.70 7.84
C THR A 175 -0.34 -17.25 8.13
N GLY A 176 -1.32 -17.04 9.03
CA GLY A 176 -1.75 -15.69 9.42
C GLY A 176 -2.73 -15.00 8.46
N LYS A 177 -3.51 -15.75 7.67
CA LYS A 177 -4.54 -15.20 6.76
C LYS A 177 -5.50 -14.22 7.45
N GLU A 178 -5.92 -14.55 8.68
CA GLU A 178 -6.78 -13.68 9.47
C GLU A 178 -6.10 -12.36 9.84
N LEU A 179 -4.78 -12.37 10.12
CA LEU A 179 -4.03 -11.14 10.39
C LEU A 179 -4.02 -10.22 9.17
N VAL A 180 -3.86 -10.78 7.96
CA VAL A 180 -3.95 -10.03 6.71
C VAL A 180 -5.34 -9.43 6.52
N ALA A 181 -6.41 -10.18 6.77
CA ALA A 181 -7.78 -9.68 6.68
C ALA A 181 -8.05 -8.52 7.66
N ARG A 182 -7.56 -8.66 8.90
CA ARG A 182 -7.66 -7.61 9.93
C ARG A 182 -6.87 -6.37 9.56
N ALA A 183 -5.67 -6.53 9.00
CA ALA A 183 -4.85 -5.43 8.50
C ALA A 183 -5.57 -4.65 7.38
N LEU A 184 -6.14 -5.35 6.40
CA LEU A 184 -6.94 -4.72 5.33
C LEU A 184 -8.10 -3.90 5.91
N HIS A 185 -8.87 -4.46 6.84
CA HIS A 185 -9.98 -3.76 7.48
C HIS A 185 -9.52 -2.51 8.24
N LYS A 186 -8.50 -2.65 9.11
CA LYS A 186 -7.95 -1.57 9.93
C LYS A 186 -7.48 -0.39 9.09
N HIS A 187 -6.86 -0.64 7.94
CA HIS A 187 -6.31 0.42 7.11
C HIS A 187 -7.31 0.94 6.05
N SER A 188 -8.53 0.41 6.07
CA SER A 188 -9.58 0.82 5.15
C SER A 188 -10.40 2.02 5.64
N PRO A 189 -11.17 2.67 4.76
CA PRO A 189 -12.15 3.69 5.16
C PRO A 189 -13.21 3.18 6.14
N ARG A 190 -13.30 1.86 6.35
CA ARG A 190 -14.25 1.18 7.25
C ARG A 190 -13.61 0.74 8.57
N SER A 191 -12.42 1.23 8.91
CA SER A 191 -11.69 0.84 10.13
C SER A 191 -12.46 1.05 11.43
N GLY A 192 -13.36 2.04 11.46
CA GLY A 192 -14.28 2.30 12.59
C GLY A 192 -15.57 1.47 12.58
N GLN A 193 -15.74 0.56 11.61
CA GLN A 193 -16.94 -0.27 11.42
C GLN A 193 -16.70 -1.71 11.88
N PRO A 194 -17.74 -2.57 11.99
CA PRO A 194 -17.56 -3.94 12.44
C PRO A 194 -16.66 -4.78 11.52
N PHE A 195 -15.79 -5.58 12.13
CA PHE A 195 -15.07 -6.69 11.47
C PHE A 195 -15.66 -8.01 11.95
N ILE A 196 -16.41 -8.69 11.08
CA ILE A 196 -17.07 -9.96 11.37
C ILE A 196 -16.27 -11.08 10.70
N ALA A 197 -15.56 -11.90 11.48
CA ALA A 197 -14.87 -13.08 10.99
C ALA A 197 -15.71 -14.34 11.20
N ILE A 198 -15.78 -15.20 10.19
CA ILE A 198 -16.49 -16.48 10.23
C ILE A 198 -15.58 -17.55 9.67
N ASN A 199 -15.36 -18.61 10.44
CA ASN A 199 -14.77 -19.84 9.93
C ASN A 199 -15.91 -20.73 9.41
N THR A 200 -16.00 -20.88 8.08
CA THR A 200 -17.08 -21.63 7.42
C THR A 200 -16.96 -23.13 7.70
N ALA A 201 -15.74 -23.66 7.86
CA ALA A 201 -15.48 -25.06 8.12
C ALA A 201 -15.98 -25.50 9.52
N ALA A 202 -16.08 -24.56 10.46
CA ALA A 202 -16.64 -24.80 11.79
C ALA A 202 -18.19 -24.82 11.80
N ILE A 203 -18.86 -24.43 10.71
CA ILE A 203 -20.32 -24.32 10.63
C ILE A 203 -20.89 -25.47 9.80
N PRO A 204 -21.85 -26.25 10.34
CA PRO A 204 -22.57 -27.26 9.55
C PRO A 204 -23.21 -26.65 8.29
N ARG A 205 -23.10 -27.33 7.15
CA ARG A 205 -23.55 -26.81 5.84
C ARG A 205 -25.04 -26.43 5.83
N ASP A 206 -25.85 -27.15 6.57
CA ASP A 206 -27.29 -26.93 6.75
C ASP A 206 -27.61 -25.67 7.57
N LEU A 207 -26.66 -25.17 8.36
CA LEU A 207 -26.80 -23.96 9.17
C LEU A 207 -26.07 -22.75 8.59
N LEU A 208 -25.20 -22.94 7.59
CA LEU A 208 -24.39 -21.87 7.01
C LEU A 208 -25.24 -20.71 6.45
N GLU A 209 -26.31 -21.04 5.73
CA GLU A 209 -27.22 -20.02 5.16
C GLU A 209 -27.91 -19.22 6.26
N SER A 210 -28.39 -19.90 7.30
CA SER A 210 -29.02 -19.30 8.47
C SER A 210 -28.06 -18.43 9.29
N GLU A 211 -26.77 -18.79 9.39
CA GLU A 211 -25.76 -17.94 10.01
C GLU A 211 -25.46 -16.71 9.15
N LEU A 212 -25.26 -16.87 7.84
CA LEU A 212 -24.89 -15.77 6.94
C LEU A 212 -26.02 -14.74 6.78
N PHE A 213 -27.24 -15.21 6.50
CA PHE A 213 -28.38 -14.36 6.18
C PHE A 213 -29.33 -14.12 7.35
N GLY A 214 -29.19 -14.90 8.43
CA GLY A 214 -30.14 -14.85 9.54
C GLY A 214 -31.38 -15.66 9.24
N HIS A 215 -32.31 -15.64 10.19
CA HIS A 215 -33.62 -16.27 10.02
C HIS A 215 -34.69 -15.61 10.88
N GLU A 216 -35.92 -15.69 10.41
CA GLU A 216 -37.09 -15.32 11.18
C GLU A 216 -37.60 -16.47 12.04
N ARG A 217 -38.37 -16.14 13.08
CA ARG A 217 -39.01 -17.16 13.92
C ARG A 217 -39.90 -18.07 13.06
N GLY A 218 -39.67 -19.37 13.13
CA GLY A 218 -40.42 -20.38 12.36
C GLY A 218 -39.87 -20.69 10.97
N ALA A 219 -38.71 -20.14 10.58
CA ALA A 219 -38.10 -20.42 9.27
C ALA A 219 -37.72 -21.92 9.06
N PHE A 220 -37.40 -22.64 10.14
CA PHE A 220 -37.13 -24.08 10.12
C PHE A 220 -37.51 -24.73 11.47
N THR A 221 -37.56 -26.06 11.51
CA THR A 221 -37.83 -26.84 12.74
C THR A 221 -36.75 -26.57 13.79
N GLY A 222 -37.09 -25.81 14.83
CA GLY A 222 -36.16 -25.38 15.89
C GLY A 222 -35.91 -23.87 15.95
N ALA A 223 -36.34 -23.09 14.94
CA ALA A 223 -36.22 -21.63 14.91
C ALA A 223 -37.21 -20.94 15.88
N GLN A 224 -36.93 -21.00 17.18
CA GLN A 224 -37.79 -20.43 18.23
C GLN A 224 -37.70 -18.89 18.33
N THR A 225 -36.61 -18.30 17.86
CA THR A 225 -36.35 -16.85 17.88
C THR A 225 -35.88 -16.39 16.50
N SER A 226 -36.08 -15.13 16.17
CA SER A 226 -35.40 -14.52 15.03
C SER A 226 -33.93 -14.28 15.36
N ARG A 227 -33.07 -14.32 14.36
CA ARG A 227 -31.63 -14.09 14.51
C ARG A 227 -31.10 -13.27 13.33
N GLN A 228 -30.35 -12.24 13.67
CA GLN A 228 -29.70 -11.37 12.72
C GLN A 228 -28.54 -12.10 12.00
N GLY A 229 -28.51 -12.01 10.67
CA GLY A 229 -27.47 -12.61 9.85
C GLY A 229 -26.12 -11.91 9.99
N ARG A 230 -25.05 -12.58 9.58
CA ARG A 230 -23.70 -12.02 9.60
C ARG A 230 -23.50 -10.92 8.57
N PHE A 231 -24.19 -10.99 7.43
CA PHE A 231 -24.21 -9.88 6.47
C PHE A 231 -24.74 -8.59 7.09
N GLU A 232 -25.80 -8.71 7.88
CA GLU A 232 -26.43 -7.57 8.54
C GLU A 232 -25.58 -7.07 9.72
N GLN A 233 -24.95 -7.97 10.49
CA GLN A 233 -23.97 -7.59 11.52
C GLN A 233 -22.74 -6.87 10.95
N ALA A 234 -22.35 -7.20 9.72
CA ALA A 234 -21.21 -6.60 9.02
C ALA A 234 -21.61 -5.40 8.15
N ASP A 235 -22.84 -4.91 8.24
CA ASP A 235 -23.30 -3.78 7.43
C ASP A 235 -22.41 -2.54 7.68
N GLY A 236 -22.05 -1.87 6.60
CA GLY A 236 -21.05 -0.78 6.61
C GLY A 236 -19.60 -1.21 6.91
N GLY A 237 -19.35 -2.44 7.36
CA GLY A 237 -18.06 -2.95 7.80
C GLY A 237 -17.39 -3.94 6.84
N THR A 238 -16.76 -4.97 7.42
CA THR A 238 -16.05 -6.03 6.70
C THR A 238 -16.48 -7.40 7.20
N LEU A 239 -16.88 -8.26 6.27
CA LEU A 239 -17.15 -9.68 6.50
C LEU A 239 -15.95 -10.50 5.98
N PHE A 240 -15.27 -11.21 6.86
CA PHE A 240 -14.18 -12.12 6.53
C PHE A 240 -14.68 -13.57 6.63
N LEU A 241 -14.58 -14.29 5.51
CA LEU A 241 -14.92 -15.71 5.41
C LEU A 241 -13.61 -16.49 5.36
N ASP A 242 -13.31 -17.23 6.42
CA ASP A 242 -12.17 -18.15 6.52
C ASP A 242 -12.64 -19.56 6.13
N GLU A 243 -11.80 -20.27 5.35
CA GLU A 243 -12.11 -21.51 4.61
C GLU A 243 -13.13 -21.31 3.46
#